data_AF-A0A4Q3YKA9-F1
#
_entry.id   AF-A0A4Q3YKA9-F1
#
_cell.length_a   1.000
_cell.length_b   1.000
_cell.length_c   1.000
_cell.angle_alpha   90.00
_cell.angle_beta   90.00
_cell.angle_gamma   90.00
#
_symmetry.space_group_name_H-M   'P 1'
#
loop_
_entity.id
_entity.type
_entity.pdbx_description
1 polymer ?
#
loop_
_entity_poly.entity_id
_entity_poly.type
_entity_poly.pdbx_seq_one_letter_code
_entity_poly.pdbx_strand_id
1 'polypeptide(L)' 'DSLDIVELVMAFEEEFGVEIPDDAAEKITTVGDATKYIEEHKG' A
#
# COMPACT_ATOMS: atom_id res chain seq x y z
N ASP A 1 14.29 1.65 7.27
CA ASP A 1 13.66 1.75 8.61
C ASP A 1 12.14 1.69 8.49
N SER A 2 11.40 1.43 9.56
CA SER A 2 9.93 1.30 9.52
C SER A 2 9.19 2.54 8.98
N LEU A 3 9.87 3.69 8.86
CA LEU A 3 9.36 4.91 8.23
C LEU A 3 9.30 4.82 6.69
N ASP A 4 10.16 4.03 6.05
CA ASP A 4 10.24 3.95 4.58
C ASP A 4 8.99 3.31 3.97
N ILE A 5 8.35 2.38 4.70
CA ILE A 5 7.12 1.70 4.27
C ILE A 5 5.92 2.66 4.37
N VAL A 6 5.88 3.51 5.39
CA VAL A 6 4.78 4.46 5.62
C VAL A 6 4.71 5.51 4.52
N GLU A 7 5.86 6.06 4.10
CA GLU A 7 5.91 6.98 2.95
C GLU A 7 5.49 6.30 1.64
N LEU A 8 5.91 5.05 1.41
CA LEU A 8 5.55 4.30 0.21
C LEU A 8 4.04 4.03 0.13
N VAL A 9 3.43 3.67 1.26
CA VAL A 9 2.00 3.41 1.34
C VAL A 9 1.19 4.68 1.08
N MET A 10 1.52 5.80 1.72
CA MET A 10 0.86 7.09 1.44
C MET A 10 0.99 7.51 -0.03
N ALA A 11 2.16 7.30 -0.65
CA ALA A 11 2.34 7.59 -2.07
C ALA A 11 1.43 6.75 -2.97
N PHE A 12 1.19 5.48 -2.63
CA PHE A 12 0.24 4.63 -3.35
C PHE A 12 -1.21 5.03 -3.11
N GLU A 13 -1.57 5.42 -1.89
CA GLU A 13 -2.90 5.93 -1.57
C GLU A 13 -3.24 7.18 -2.41
N GLU A 14 -2.32 8.14 -2.49
CA GLU A 14 -2.50 9.35 -3.30
C GLU A 14 -2.49 9.07 -4.81
N GLU A 15 -1.54 8.28 -5.32
CA GLU A 15 -1.38 8.02 -6.76
C GLU A 15 -2.55 7.19 -7.32
N PHE A 16 -3.04 6.21 -6.56
CA PHE A 16 -4.08 5.28 -7.01
C PHE A 16 -5.47 5.60 -6.45
N GLY A 17 -5.59 6.57 -5.53
CA GLY A 17 -6.85 6.93 -4.89
C GLY A 17 -7.41 5.80 -4.03
N VAL A 18 -6.54 4.99 -3.43
CA VAL A 18 -6.90 3.85 -2.58
C VAL A 18 -6.65 4.20 -1.12
N GLU A 19 -7.23 3.43 -0.20
CA GLU A 19 -6.97 3.55 1.25
C GLU A 19 -6.39 2.20 1.72
N ILE A 20 -5.19 2.24 2.30
CA ILE A 20 -4.44 1.06 2.74
C ILE A 20 -4.33 1.14 4.26
N PRO A 21 -5.15 0.39 5.01
CA PRO A 21 -5.09 0.39 6.47
C PRO A 21 -3.76 -0.20 6.96
N ASP A 22 -3.30 0.24 8.14
CA ASP A 22 -2.02 -0.17 8.72
C ASP A 22 -1.86 -1.71 8.79
N ASP A 23 -2.92 -2.43 9.11
CA ASP A 23 -2.96 -3.89 9.20
C ASP A 23 -2.90 -4.61 7.83
N ALA A 24 -3.18 -3.90 6.74
CA ALA A 24 -2.87 -4.35 5.37
C ALA A 24 -1.44 -3.97 4.99
N ALA A 25 -0.99 -2.75 5.32
CA ALA A 25 0.37 -2.29 5.09
C ALA A 25 1.42 -3.20 5.76
N GLU A 26 1.17 -3.67 6.99
CA GLU A 26 2.03 -4.63 7.70
C GLU A 26 2.13 -5.99 6.99
N LYS A 27 1.14 -6.37 6.19
CA LYS A 27 1.12 -7.62 5.41
C LYS A 27 1.73 -7.45 4.02
N ILE A 28 1.86 -6.22 3.54
CA ILE A 28 2.53 -5.89 2.28
C ILE A 28 4.04 -5.94 2.53
N THR A 29 4.61 -7.11 2.26
CA THR A 29 6.06 -7.35 2.43
C THR A 29 6.84 -7.23 1.12
N THR A 30 6.14 -7.30 0.00
CA THR A 30 6.72 -7.22 -1.34
C THR A 30 5.96 -6.23 -2.22
N VAL A 31 6.63 -5.75 -3.26
CA VAL A 31 6.01 -4.91 -4.29
C VAL A 31 4.83 -5.64 -4.97
N GLY A 32 4.92 -6.96 -5.11
CA GLY A 32 3.85 -7.79 -5.67
C GLY A 32 2.58 -7.77 -4.82
N ASP A 33 2.73 -7.85 -3.50
CA ASP A 33 1.61 -7.75 -2.55
C ASP A 33 0.94 -6.38 -2.64
N ALA A 34 1.74 -5.31 -2.72
CA ALA A 34 1.25 -3.94 -2.87
C ALA A 34 0.42 -3.79 -4.16
N THR A 35 0.99 -4.21 -5.29
CA THR A 35 0.29 -4.12 -6.59
C THR A 35 -1.00 -4.92 -6.61
N LYS A 36 -1.00 -6.11 -6.00
CA LYS A 36 -2.18 -6.96 -5.95
C LYS A 36 -3.28 -6.33 -5.08
N TYR A 37 -2.90 -5.78 -3.92
CA TYR A 37 -3.84 -5.06 -3.05
C TYR A 37 -4.47 -3.87 -3.78
N ILE A 38 -3.64 -3.07 -4.46
CA ILE A 38 -4.10 -1.92 -5.26
C ILE A 38 -5.07 -2.39 -6.33
N GLU A 39 -4.75 -3.42 -7.14
CA GLU A 39 -5.64 -3.92 -8.19
C GLU A 39 -6.99 -4.45 -7.65
N GLU A 40 -7.00 -5.10 -6.48
CA GLU A 40 -8.23 -5.61 -5.86
C GLU A 40 -9.14 -4.50 -5.31
N HIS A 41 -8.56 -3.33 -4.98
CA HIS A 41 -9.27 -2.20 -4.38
C HIS A 41 -9.39 -0.99 -5.32
N LYS A 42 -8.89 -1.09 -6.56
CA LYS A 42 -9.02 -0.05 -7.59
C LYS A 42 -10.44 -0.08 -8.16
N GLY A 43 -11.25 0.90 -7.77
CA GLY A 43 -12.57 1.20 -8.33
C GLY A 43 -12.50 2.22 -9.46
#